data_AF-A0A8J7B7U3-F1
#
_entry.id   AF-A0A8J7B7U3-F1
#
_cell.length_a   1.000
_cell.length_b   1.000
_cell.length_c   1.000
_cell.angle_alpha   90.00
_cell.angle_beta   90.00
_cell.angle_gamma   90.00
#
_symmetry.space_group_name_H-M   'P 1'
#
loop_
_entity.id
_entity.type
_entity.pdbx_description
1 polymer ?
#
loop_
_entity_poly.entity_id
_entity_poly.type
_entity_poly.pdbx_seq_one_letter_code
_entity_poly.pdbx_strand_id
1 'polypeptide(L)'
;MQSLPSESFQFDSIDDALGDFKAGRAIVVVDDENRENEGDLICAAQFATPDIINFMAVEARGLICLAMTGERLDRLDLPLMVTNNTDPNQTAFTVSIDASPHLGVTTGISAEDRARTIQVAINPATRSEDLRRPGHIFPLRAKKGGVLKRAGHTEAAVDLSRLSGLYPSGVICEIQNPNGSMARLPELVEYAKKYNLKLISIADLISYRLKHDRFIYRESVCEFPSQFGHFQVYAYHNALDGSEHIAIVKGDPAEFSQKPVMVRMHSECLTGDALGSLRCDCRMQLQTALKTIESAGLGVVVYLRQEGRGIGLVNKLKAYSLQDMGLDTVEANERLGFPADLRDYGMGAQILNDLGIEQICLITNNPRKIAGLKGYGLEIVDRVPLLIEATDYNSVYLATKAQKLGHLLLQTYLATVAIDWTDAVQSVTERYELLEKLRYLVQSSNLLLQEEARPVAIALFGQPSLTIHLGFDRPHLADSDWYKNPHHPYVDAIAEILDRLATWDRIRRLEFLIATGDDPMMGLQVKLDRQVVPSQEKLSAVCARLETQTIYSLTR
;
A
#
# COMPACT_ATOMS: atom_id res chain seq x y z
N MET A 1 13.62 38.44 -1.49
CA MET A 1 13.29 37.80 -0.19
C MET A 1 13.81 36.37 -0.27
N GLN A 2 14.86 36.06 0.47
CA GLN A 2 15.43 34.72 0.54
C GLN A 2 14.40 33.80 1.21
N SER A 3 14.04 32.70 0.55
CA SER A 3 13.30 31.61 1.17
C SER A 3 14.20 30.98 2.25
N LEU A 4 13.77 31.10 3.50
CA LEU A 4 14.39 30.38 4.60
C LEU A 4 14.24 28.86 4.35
N PRO A 5 15.25 28.04 4.68
CA PRO A 5 15.11 26.60 4.63
C PRO A 5 14.05 26.18 5.65
N SER A 6 13.02 25.46 5.22
CA SER A 6 12.09 24.81 6.14
C SER A 6 12.84 23.71 6.88
N GLU A 7 13.17 23.95 8.16
CA GLU A 7 13.55 22.86 9.04
C GLU A 7 12.45 21.79 8.99
N SER A 8 12.82 20.56 8.64
CA SER A 8 11.88 19.44 8.59
C SER A 8 11.41 19.15 10.01
N PHE A 9 10.17 19.51 10.33
CA PHE A 9 9.53 19.13 11.58
C PHE A 9 9.34 17.59 11.62
N GLN A 10 9.53 17.00 12.79
CA GLN A 10 9.30 15.58 13.04
C GLN A 10 8.30 15.41 14.19
N PHE A 11 7.27 14.59 13.99
CA PHE A 11 6.33 14.21 15.03
C PHE A 11 7.01 13.46 16.17
N ASP A 12 6.49 13.63 17.39
CA ASP A 12 6.91 12.85 18.55
C ASP A 12 6.55 11.36 18.38
N SER A 13 7.26 10.48 19.10
CA SER A 13 6.93 9.06 19.09
C SER A 13 5.60 8.81 19.82
N ILE A 14 4.84 7.80 19.34
CA ILE A 14 3.60 7.39 20.02
C ILE A 14 3.89 6.89 21.44
N ASP A 15 5.02 6.20 21.67
CA ASP A 15 5.40 5.75 23.02
C ASP A 15 5.60 6.92 23.99
N ASP A 16 6.26 8.00 23.57
CA ASP A 16 6.43 9.20 24.40
C ASP A 16 5.09 9.89 24.67
N ALA A 17 4.24 10.00 23.64
CA ALA A 17 2.92 10.58 23.78
C ALA A 17 2.04 9.77 24.75
N LEU A 18 2.07 8.44 24.68
CA LEU A 18 1.39 7.55 25.63
C LEU A 18 1.96 7.70 27.06
N GLY A 19 3.26 7.93 27.21
CA GLY A 19 3.89 8.23 28.49
C GLY A 19 3.34 9.52 29.12
N ASP A 20 3.23 10.59 28.33
CA ASP A 20 2.66 11.86 28.77
C ASP A 20 1.16 11.73 29.09
N PHE A 21 0.42 11.04 28.22
CA PHE A 21 -1.02 10.79 28.38
C PHE A 21 -1.32 10.00 29.66
N LYS A 22 -0.54 8.96 29.94
CA LYS A 22 -0.61 8.16 31.17
C LYS A 22 -0.31 8.96 32.43
N ALA A 23 0.58 9.95 32.32
CA ALA A 23 0.90 10.89 33.39
C ALA A 23 -0.15 12.01 33.59
N GLY A 24 -1.23 12.00 32.80
CA GLY A 24 -2.30 12.99 32.88
C GLY A 24 -2.00 14.31 32.18
N ARG A 25 -0.97 14.35 31.33
CA ARG A 25 -0.69 15.49 30.46
C ARG A 25 -1.55 15.43 29.20
N ALA A 26 -1.95 16.60 28.71
CA ALA A 26 -2.58 16.71 27.41
C ALA A 26 -1.53 16.56 26.30
N ILE A 27 -1.97 16.18 25.10
CA ILE A 27 -1.14 16.11 23.90
C ILE A 27 -1.90 16.74 22.72
N VAL A 28 -1.17 17.11 21.68
CA VAL A 28 -1.75 17.57 20.41
C VAL A 28 -1.78 16.42 19.43
N VAL A 29 -2.94 16.19 18.82
CA VAL A 29 -3.13 15.17 17.78
C VAL A 29 -3.62 15.85 16.51
N VAL A 30 -3.00 15.52 15.37
CA VAL A 30 -3.41 16.03 14.05
C VAL A 30 -3.95 14.93 13.18
N ASP A 31 -4.95 15.25 12.37
CA ASP A 31 -5.45 14.38 11.33
C ASP A 31 -4.78 14.62 9.97
N ASP A 32 -5.20 13.89 8.94
CA ASP A 32 -4.64 14.00 7.59
C ASP A 32 -5.00 15.35 6.93
N GLU A 33 -4.08 15.90 6.13
CA GLU A 33 -4.29 17.16 5.41
C GLU A 33 -5.53 17.13 4.49
N ASN A 34 -5.96 15.94 4.04
CA ASN A 34 -7.13 15.75 3.18
C ASN A 34 -8.43 15.49 3.96
N ARG A 35 -8.42 15.52 5.29
CA ARG A 35 -9.60 15.32 6.15
C ARG A 35 -10.07 16.66 6.74
N GLU A 36 -9.83 16.95 8.02
CA GLU A 36 -10.13 18.25 8.63
C GLU A 36 -8.91 19.19 8.53
N ASN A 37 -7.71 18.62 8.46
CA ASN A 37 -6.41 19.31 8.49
C ASN A 37 -6.24 20.15 9.77
N GLU A 38 -6.77 19.64 10.87
CA GLU A 38 -6.90 20.33 12.16
C GLU A 38 -6.16 19.58 13.26
N GLY A 39 -5.90 20.28 14.37
CA GLY A 39 -5.28 19.71 15.55
C GLY A 39 -6.17 19.86 16.78
N ASP A 40 -6.30 18.76 17.51
CA ASP A 40 -7.03 18.74 18.77
C ASP A 40 -6.06 18.64 19.94
N LEU A 41 -6.35 19.39 21.00
CA LEU A 41 -5.78 19.16 22.32
C LEU A 41 -6.56 18.03 22.99
N ILE A 42 -5.89 16.93 23.32
CA ILE A 42 -6.49 15.73 23.87
C ILE A 42 -5.92 15.42 25.25
N CYS A 43 -6.77 15.11 26.23
CA CYS A 43 -6.36 14.51 27.50
C CYS A 43 -7.26 13.33 27.88
N ALA A 44 -6.78 12.43 28.75
CA ALA A 44 -7.61 11.35 29.26
C ALA A 44 -8.72 11.91 30.17
N ALA A 45 -9.96 11.47 29.99
CA ALA A 45 -11.10 12.06 30.69
C ALA A 45 -11.02 11.92 32.22
N GLN A 46 -10.41 10.85 32.71
CA GLN A 46 -10.15 10.64 34.14
C GLN A 46 -9.21 11.67 34.77
N PHE A 47 -8.44 12.40 33.96
CA PHE A 47 -7.56 13.47 34.41
C PHE A 47 -8.12 14.87 34.08
N ALA A 48 -9.36 14.98 33.61
CA ALA A 48 -9.99 16.27 33.34
C ALA A 48 -10.25 17.06 34.65
N THR A 49 -9.32 17.95 34.99
CA THR A 49 -9.41 18.90 36.10
C THR A 49 -9.96 20.26 35.65
N PRO A 50 -10.44 21.12 36.56
CA PRO A 50 -10.85 22.48 36.21
C PRO A 50 -9.74 23.26 35.49
N ASP A 51 -8.48 23.08 35.90
CA ASP A 51 -7.34 23.76 35.25
C ASP A 51 -7.14 23.32 33.80
N ILE A 52 -7.27 22.02 33.52
CA ILE A 52 -7.15 21.50 32.14
C ILE A 52 -8.32 21.97 31.28
N ILE A 53 -9.54 21.96 31.83
CA ILE A 53 -10.73 22.47 31.11
C ILE A 53 -10.64 23.97 30.85
N ASN A 54 -10.10 24.74 31.81
CA ASN A 54 -9.84 26.16 31.61
C ASN A 54 -8.75 26.38 30.55
N PHE A 55 -7.66 25.59 30.59
CA PHE A 55 -6.60 25.62 29.59
C PHE A 55 -7.16 25.32 28.19
N MET A 56 -7.97 24.28 28.02
CA MET A 56 -8.68 23.98 26.78
C MET A 56 -9.54 25.17 26.31
N ALA A 57 -10.31 25.78 27.21
CA ALA A 57 -11.19 26.89 26.84
C ALA A 57 -10.45 28.18 26.43
N VAL A 58 -9.29 28.45 27.04
CA VAL A 58 -8.53 29.70 26.83
C VAL A 58 -7.47 29.55 25.74
N GLU A 59 -6.78 28.41 25.71
CA GLU A 59 -5.62 28.20 24.86
C GLU A 59 -5.93 27.33 23.63
N ALA A 60 -6.88 26.40 23.68
CA ALA A 60 -7.35 25.70 22.48
C ALA A 60 -8.56 26.42 21.84
N ARG A 61 -9.53 26.90 22.64
CA ARG A 61 -10.67 27.75 22.24
C ARG A 61 -11.76 27.06 21.40
N GLY A 62 -11.55 25.81 21.01
CA GLY A 62 -12.55 24.96 20.35
C GLY A 62 -13.69 24.50 21.26
N LEU A 63 -14.45 23.54 20.76
CA LEU A 63 -15.57 22.95 21.48
C LEU A 63 -15.08 21.78 22.33
N ILE A 64 -15.21 21.92 23.66
CA ILE A 64 -14.82 20.85 24.58
C ILE A 64 -15.81 19.69 24.48
N CYS A 65 -15.34 18.59 23.92
CA CYS A 65 -16.11 17.37 23.71
C CYS A 65 -15.57 16.21 24.55
N LEU A 66 -16.44 15.26 24.89
CA LEU A 66 -16.12 14.07 25.66
C LEU A 66 -16.23 12.81 24.78
N ALA A 67 -15.11 12.32 24.27
CA ALA A 67 -15.06 11.09 23.49
C ALA A 67 -15.23 9.86 24.39
N MET A 68 -16.19 8.99 24.06
CA MET A 68 -16.53 7.82 24.87
C MET A 68 -16.81 6.59 23.99
N THR A 69 -16.67 5.41 24.61
CA THR A 69 -17.13 4.17 24.00
C THR A 69 -18.65 4.16 23.86
N GLY A 70 -19.15 3.57 22.75
CA GLY A 70 -20.58 3.42 22.53
C GLY A 70 -21.29 2.67 23.67
N GLU A 71 -20.67 1.63 24.23
CA GLU A 71 -21.23 0.88 25.37
C GLU A 71 -21.50 1.76 26.58
N ARG A 72 -20.59 2.69 26.90
CA ARG A 72 -20.78 3.60 28.04
C ARG A 72 -21.90 4.60 27.76
N LEU A 73 -21.98 5.13 26.55
CA LEU A 73 -23.06 6.03 26.14
C LEU A 73 -24.42 5.32 26.18
N ASP A 74 -24.49 4.05 25.76
CA ASP A 74 -25.70 3.23 25.82
C ASP A 74 -26.16 2.99 27.26
N ARG A 75 -25.23 2.69 28.18
CA ARG A 75 -25.53 2.54 29.61
C ARG A 75 -26.02 3.83 30.27
N LEU A 76 -25.61 4.98 29.76
CA LEU A 76 -26.03 6.30 30.26
C LEU A 76 -27.27 6.84 29.55
N ASP A 77 -27.86 6.11 28.61
CA ASP A 77 -28.98 6.57 27.78
C ASP A 77 -28.66 7.92 27.10
N LEU A 78 -27.55 7.94 26.34
CA LEU A 78 -27.09 9.09 25.57
C LEU A 78 -27.18 8.77 24.07
N PRO A 79 -28.37 8.93 23.46
CA PRO A 79 -28.54 8.74 22.03
C PRO A 79 -27.84 9.84 21.23
N LEU A 80 -27.61 9.58 19.94
CA LEU A 80 -27.15 10.62 19.00
C LEU A 80 -28.11 11.80 19.00
N MET A 81 -27.57 13.02 18.89
CA MET A 81 -28.37 14.25 18.92
C MET A 81 -29.30 14.36 17.71
N VAL A 82 -28.91 13.78 16.58
CA VAL A 82 -29.68 13.78 15.32
C VAL A 82 -29.88 12.35 14.81
N THR A 83 -31.03 12.09 14.20
CA THR A 83 -31.37 10.78 13.62
C THR A 83 -30.74 10.56 12.26
N ASN A 84 -30.58 11.62 11.46
CA ASN A 84 -29.90 11.60 10.17
C ASN A 84 -28.70 12.54 10.22
N ASN A 85 -27.49 11.98 10.34
CA ASN A 85 -26.27 12.76 10.41
C ASN A 85 -25.84 13.22 9.00
N THR A 86 -25.92 14.51 8.74
CA THR A 86 -25.52 15.14 7.46
C THR A 86 -24.11 15.72 7.49
N ASP A 87 -23.37 15.56 8.58
CA ASP A 87 -21.98 15.96 8.69
C ASP A 87 -21.10 15.15 7.71
N PRO A 88 -20.22 15.78 6.91
CA PRO A 88 -19.40 15.07 5.93
C PRO A 88 -18.42 14.08 6.61
N ASN A 89 -17.96 14.39 7.82
CA ASN A 89 -17.05 13.56 8.61
C ASN A 89 -17.79 12.57 9.53
N GLN A 90 -19.13 12.58 9.48
CA GLN A 90 -20.05 11.78 10.28
C GLN A 90 -19.70 11.84 11.78
N THR A 91 -19.35 13.03 12.29
CA THR A 91 -19.02 13.21 13.71
C THR A 91 -20.24 12.89 14.58
N ALA A 92 -20.07 11.95 15.51
CA ALA A 92 -21.17 11.28 16.18
C ALA A 92 -21.52 11.93 17.54
N PHE A 93 -22.02 13.16 17.50
CA PHE A 93 -22.52 13.88 18.68
C PHE A 93 -23.72 13.19 19.31
N THR A 94 -23.67 13.01 20.63
CA THR A 94 -24.85 12.69 21.44
C THR A 94 -25.54 13.96 21.91
N VAL A 95 -26.70 13.82 22.53
CA VAL A 95 -27.29 14.89 23.33
C VAL A 95 -26.25 15.44 24.34
N SER A 96 -26.18 16.77 24.48
CA SER A 96 -25.26 17.41 25.42
C SER A 96 -25.71 17.20 26.86
N ILE A 97 -24.74 17.20 27.79
CA ILE A 97 -24.97 16.83 29.19
C ILE A 97 -24.33 17.81 30.18
N ASP A 98 -24.96 17.91 31.35
CA ASP A 98 -24.38 18.42 32.60
C ASP A 98 -24.64 17.39 33.70
N ALA A 99 -23.77 17.27 34.69
CA ALA A 99 -24.15 16.51 35.88
C ALA A 99 -25.28 17.24 36.64
N SER A 100 -26.05 16.46 37.39
CA SER A 100 -27.17 16.97 38.19
C SER A 100 -26.68 17.81 39.40
N PRO A 101 -27.49 18.74 39.92
CA PRO A 101 -27.08 19.61 41.02
C PRO A 101 -26.69 18.89 42.31
N HIS A 102 -27.27 17.71 42.58
CA HIS A 102 -26.88 16.89 43.74
C HIS A 102 -25.45 16.34 43.64
N LEU A 103 -24.84 16.39 42.46
CA LEU A 103 -23.45 16.02 42.20
C LEU A 103 -22.50 17.21 42.14
N GLY A 104 -22.97 18.41 42.54
CA GLY A 104 -22.16 19.60 42.70
C GLY A 104 -21.97 20.44 41.44
N VAL A 105 -22.82 20.27 40.42
CA VAL A 105 -22.83 21.13 39.23
C VAL A 105 -23.91 22.20 39.34
N THR A 106 -23.56 23.45 39.06
CA THR A 106 -24.49 24.57 39.08
C THR A 106 -25.08 24.85 37.69
N THR A 107 -24.54 25.85 37.00
CA THR A 107 -24.97 26.26 35.66
C THR A 107 -24.41 25.38 34.56
N GLY A 108 -23.30 24.66 34.81
CA GLY A 108 -22.73 23.69 33.89
C GLY A 108 -21.53 24.20 33.09
N ILE A 109 -21.44 25.50 32.84
CA ILE A 109 -20.47 26.07 31.88
C ILE A 109 -19.09 26.34 32.45
N SER A 110 -18.97 26.49 33.77
CA SER A 110 -17.69 26.79 34.42
C SER A 110 -16.69 25.65 34.18
N ALA A 111 -15.39 25.93 34.27
CA ALA A 111 -14.37 24.89 34.13
C ALA A 111 -14.54 23.79 35.20
N GLU A 112 -14.96 24.17 36.41
CA GLU A 112 -15.26 23.25 37.50
C GLU A 112 -16.49 22.38 37.21
N ASP A 113 -17.59 22.99 36.76
CA ASP A 113 -18.81 22.26 36.41
C ASP A 113 -18.60 21.28 35.25
N ARG A 114 -17.87 21.71 34.21
CA ARG A 114 -17.54 20.88 33.05
C ARG A 114 -16.63 19.72 33.42
N ALA A 115 -15.57 19.98 34.20
CA ALA A 115 -14.71 18.93 34.74
C ALA A 115 -15.51 17.93 35.59
N ARG A 116 -16.37 18.41 36.49
CA ARG A 116 -17.25 17.57 37.32
C ARG A 116 -18.18 16.71 36.46
N THR A 117 -18.79 17.29 35.43
CA THR A 117 -19.66 16.57 34.49
C THR A 117 -18.91 15.43 33.80
N ILE A 118 -17.68 15.67 33.34
CA ILE A 118 -16.82 14.64 32.74
C ILE A 118 -16.53 13.51 33.74
N GLN A 119 -16.14 13.83 34.97
CA GLN A 119 -15.87 12.83 36.01
C GLN A 119 -17.11 11.98 36.35
N VAL A 120 -18.30 12.61 36.41
CA VAL A 120 -19.56 11.90 36.59
C VAL A 120 -19.86 10.99 35.39
N ALA A 121 -19.67 11.48 34.17
CA ALA A 121 -19.96 10.70 32.96
C ALA A 121 -19.07 9.44 32.82
N ILE A 122 -17.82 9.45 33.30
CA ILE A 122 -16.94 8.27 33.24
C ILE A 122 -17.05 7.36 34.47
N ASN A 123 -17.68 7.79 35.57
CA ASN A 123 -17.77 6.99 36.79
C ASN A 123 -18.69 5.77 36.59
N PRO A 124 -18.20 4.53 36.79
CA PRO A 124 -18.98 3.31 36.53
C PRO A 124 -20.29 3.20 37.32
N ALA A 125 -20.43 3.90 38.45
CA ALA A 125 -21.64 3.90 39.27
C ALA A 125 -22.74 4.88 38.80
N THR A 126 -22.39 5.84 37.95
CA THR A 126 -23.33 6.87 37.45
C THR A 126 -24.44 6.25 36.61
N ARG A 127 -25.66 6.71 36.84
CA ARG A 127 -26.86 6.33 36.09
C ARG A 127 -27.30 7.45 35.13
N SER A 128 -28.24 7.15 34.23
CA SER A 128 -28.74 8.12 33.27
C SER A 128 -29.42 9.34 33.93
N GLU A 129 -30.01 9.18 35.12
CA GLU A 129 -30.69 10.24 35.87
C GLU A 129 -29.73 11.22 36.57
N ASP A 130 -28.47 10.83 36.74
CA ASP A 130 -27.41 11.68 37.29
C ASP A 130 -26.93 12.76 36.30
N LEU A 131 -27.40 12.68 35.04
CA LEU A 131 -27.06 13.59 33.95
C LEU A 131 -28.31 14.33 33.46
N ARG A 132 -28.21 15.66 33.39
CA ARG A 132 -29.21 16.54 32.76
C ARG A 132 -28.95 16.65 31.27
N ARG A 133 -30.02 16.83 30.49
CA ARG A 133 -30.01 17.01 29.03
C ARG A 133 -30.96 18.18 28.70
N PRO A 134 -30.56 19.21 27.93
CA PRO A 134 -29.20 19.46 27.43
C PRO A 134 -28.24 19.88 28.56
N GLY A 135 -26.96 20.07 28.21
CA GLY A 135 -25.94 20.69 29.05
C GLY A 135 -24.75 21.20 28.24
N HIS A 136 -23.57 21.32 28.86
CA HIS A 136 -22.42 22.06 28.32
C HIS A 136 -21.19 21.19 28.01
N ILE A 137 -21.26 19.90 28.27
CA ILE A 137 -20.33 18.90 27.73
C ILE A 137 -21.02 18.18 26.57
N PHE A 138 -20.27 17.94 25.49
CA PHE A 138 -20.76 17.33 24.26
C PHE A 138 -20.13 15.93 24.09
N PRO A 139 -20.80 14.85 24.52
CA PRO A 139 -20.25 13.53 24.32
C PRO A 139 -20.25 13.11 22.85
N LEU A 140 -19.20 12.41 22.46
CA LEU A 140 -18.98 11.89 21.12
C LEU A 140 -18.86 10.37 21.18
N ARG A 141 -19.60 9.69 20.30
CA ARG A 141 -19.58 8.22 20.19
C ARG A 141 -18.44 7.75 19.30
N ALA A 142 -17.39 7.19 19.90
CA ALA A 142 -16.32 6.54 19.14
C ALA A 142 -16.82 5.26 18.47
N LYS A 143 -16.41 5.02 17.22
CA LYS A 143 -16.68 3.76 16.52
C LYS A 143 -15.91 2.60 17.14
N LYS A 144 -16.58 1.44 17.23
CA LYS A 144 -15.92 0.18 17.61
C LYS A 144 -14.78 -0.10 16.63
N GLY A 145 -13.58 -0.35 17.13
CA GLY A 145 -12.36 -0.49 16.34
C GLY A 145 -11.47 0.77 16.32
N GLY A 146 -11.96 1.92 16.81
CA GLY A 146 -11.15 3.12 17.02
C GLY A 146 -10.62 3.71 15.70
N VAL A 147 -9.39 4.23 15.72
CA VAL A 147 -8.78 4.94 14.58
C VAL A 147 -8.65 4.06 13.33
N LEU A 148 -8.65 2.74 13.51
CA LEU A 148 -8.62 1.75 12.42
C LEU A 148 -9.95 1.64 11.67
N LYS A 149 -11.05 2.13 12.26
CA LYS A 149 -12.37 2.21 11.60
C LYS A 149 -12.76 3.61 11.17
N ARG A 150 -12.32 4.62 11.92
CA ARG A 150 -12.50 6.03 11.57
C ARG A 150 -11.31 6.81 12.10
N ALA A 151 -10.52 7.38 11.19
CA ALA A 151 -9.35 8.17 11.51
C ALA A 151 -9.73 9.60 11.98
N GLY A 152 -10.42 9.71 13.12
CA GLY A 152 -10.82 11.00 13.70
C GLY A 152 -10.36 11.18 15.15
N HIS A 153 -10.35 12.43 15.62
CA HIS A 153 -9.91 12.79 16.98
C HIS A 153 -10.73 12.10 18.09
N THR A 154 -12.03 11.88 17.85
CA THR A 154 -12.91 11.10 18.74
C THR A 154 -12.35 9.69 19.00
N GLU A 155 -12.02 8.96 17.93
CA GLU A 155 -11.45 7.63 18.03
C GLU A 155 -10.04 7.66 18.63
N ALA A 156 -9.22 8.64 18.23
CA ALA A 156 -7.86 8.80 18.75
C ALA A 156 -7.85 8.97 20.27
N ALA A 157 -8.72 9.81 20.82
CA ALA A 157 -8.82 10.06 22.26
C ALA A 157 -9.16 8.79 23.07
N VAL A 158 -10.09 7.97 22.56
CA VAL A 158 -10.46 6.69 23.19
C VAL A 158 -9.32 5.67 23.08
N ASP A 159 -8.67 5.59 21.93
CA ASP A 159 -7.56 4.67 21.70
C ASP A 159 -6.31 5.01 22.51
N LEU A 160 -5.92 6.28 22.58
CA LEU A 160 -4.80 6.75 23.41
C LEU A 160 -5.04 6.42 24.89
N SER A 161 -6.26 6.61 25.37
CA SER A 161 -6.65 6.25 26.74
C SER A 161 -6.50 4.76 26.99
N ARG A 162 -7.01 3.92 26.06
CA ARG A 162 -6.89 2.45 26.14
C ARG A 162 -5.44 2.00 26.10
N LEU A 163 -4.66 2.48 25.14
CA LEU A 163 -3.24 2.14 24.96
C LEU A 163 -2.39 2.55 26.17
N SER A 164 -2.78 3.62 26.86
CA SER A 164 -2.14 4.08 28.10
C SER A 164 -2.56 3.27 29.34
N GLY A 165 -3.46 2.29 29.20
CA GLY A 165 -4.00 1.51 30.32
C GLY A 165 -5.00 2.28 31.19
N LEU A 166 -5.62 3.33 30.66
CA LEU A 166 -6.59 4.19 31.35
C LEU A 166 -8.03 3.83 30.97
N TYR A 167 -9.01 4.44 31.65
CA TYR A 167 -10.41 4.31 31.25
C TYR A 167 -10.59 4.84 29.80
N PRO A 168 -11.24 4.09 28.88
CA PRO A 168 -11.25 4.39 27.44
C PRO A 168 -12.18 5.57 27.10
N SER A 169 -11.80 6.77 27.52
CA SER A 169 -12.49 8.03 27.29
C SER A 169 -11.51 9.19 27.36
N GLY A 170 -11.63 10.14 26.43
CA GLY A 170 -10.80 11.34 26.40
C GLY A 170 -11.63 12.61 26.22
N VAL A 171 -11.05 13.74 26.60
CA VAL A 171 -11.59 15.08 26.34
C VAL A 171 -10.80 15.67 25.20
N ILE A 172 -11.50 16.20 24.21
CA ILE A 172 -10.91 16.82 23.02
C ILE A 172 -11.39 18.26 22.88
N CYS A 173 -10.55 19.11 22.30
CA CYS A 173 -10.87 20.51 22.02
C CYS A 173 -10.01 20.95 20.83
N GLU A 174 -10.65 21.38 19.75
CA GLU A 174 -9.92 21.85 18.56
C GLU A 174 -9.11 23.11 18.90
N ILE A 175 -7.92 23.25 18.30
CA ILE A 175 -7.02 24.37 18.54
C ILE A 175 -7.26 25.47 17.49
N GLN A 176 -7.67 26.65 17.97
CA GLN A 176 -7.85 27.84 17.15
C GLN A 176 -6.74 28.86 17.38
N ASN A 177 -6.37 29.54 16.29
CA ASN A 177 -5.55 30.73 16.31
C ASN A 177 -6.27 31.88 17.06
N PRO A 178 -5.53 32.88 17.58
CA PRO A 178 -6.13 34.00 18.31
C PRO A 178 -7.14 34.84 17.51
N ASN A 179 -7.07 34.81 16.18
CA ASN A 179 -8.00 35.47 15.28
C ASN A 179 -9.29 34.65 15.00
N GLY A 180 -9.40 33.44 15.57
CA GLY A 180 -10.51 32.51 15.40
C GLY A 180 -10.41 31.58 14.19
N SER A 181 -9.34 31.62 13.40
CA SER A 181 -9.09 30.58 12.38
C SER A 181 -8.59 29.30 13.03
N MET A 182 -8.79 28.14 12.39
CA MET A 182 -8.25 26.87 12.88
C MET A 182 -6.73 26.83 12.73
N ALA A 183 -6.04 26.32 13.75
CA ALA A 183 -4.58 26.15 13.70
C ALA A 183 -4.22 24.99 12.76
N ARG A 184 -3.34 25.24 11.80
CA ARG A 184 -2.78 24.24 10.87
C ARG A 184 -1.42 23.76 11.35
N LEU A 185 -0.88 22.71 10.73
CA LEU A 185 0.34 22.03 11.19
C LEU A 185 1.49 22.99 11.59
N PRO A 186 1.88 24.02 10.82
CA PRO A 186 2.94 24.94 11.25
C PRO A 186 2.63 25.69 12.55
N GLU A 187 1.38 26.09 12.76
CA GLU A 187 0.92 26.79 13.95
C GLU A 187 0.82 25.83 15.14
N LEU A 188 0.42 24.58 14.89
CA LEU A 188 0.34 23.51 15.89
C LEU A 188 1.72 23.09 16.40
N VAL A 189 2.74 23.11 15.54
CA VAL A 189 4.14 22.91 15.95
C VAL A 189 4.57 23.98 16.95
N GLU A 190 4.27 25.25 16.65
CA GLU A 190 4.59 26.36 17.56
C GLU A 190 3.76 26.32 18.84
N TYR A 191 2.48 25.92 18.76
CA TYR A 191 1.61 25.70 19.91
C TYR A 191 2.15 24.61 20.84
N ALA A 192 2.51 23.45 20.29
CA ALA A 192 3.07 22.32 21.02
C ALA A 192 4.38 22.71 21.73
N LYS A 193 5.28 23.42 21.04
CA LYS A 193 6.50 23.96 21.67
C LYS A 193 6.21 24.95 22.79
N LYS A 194 5.30 25.90 22.57
CA LYS A 194 4.95 26.95 23.54
C LYS A 194 4.46 26.36 24.87
N TYR A 195 3.63 25.32 24.81
CA TYR A 195 3.04 24.68 25.98
C TYR A 195 3.75 23.39 26.40
N ASN A 196 4.87 23.05 25.76
CA ASN A 196 5.64 21.84 26.00
C ASN A 196 4.78 20.56 25.96
N LEU A 197 4.00 20.42 24.88
CA LEU A 197 3.10 19.30 24.62
C LEU A 197 3.68 18.43 23.51
N LYS A 198 3.41 17.13 23.58
CA LYS A 198 3.72 16.18 22.51
C LYS A 198 2.78 16.40 21.32
N LEU A 199 3.30 16.30 20.10
CA LEU A 199 2.56 16.44 18.86
C LEU A 199 2.70 15.16 18.03
N ILE A 200 1.58 14.47 17.81
CA ILE A 200 1.51 13.21 17.04
C ILE A 200 0.48 13.28 15.93
N SER A 201 0.58 12.39 14.94
CA SER A 201 -0.43 12.24 13.88
C SER A 201 -1.33 11.03 14.12
N ILE A 202 -2.59 11.09 13.67
CA ILE A 202 -3.49 9.92 13.65
C ILE A 202 -2.90 8.80 12.76
N ALA A 203 -2.19 9.15 11.68
CA ALA A 203 -1.53 8.18 10.82
C ALA A 203 -0.46 7.36 11.58
N ASP A 204 0.33 8.01 12.43
CA ASP A 204 1.30 7.33 13.29
C ASP A 204 0.61 6.48 14.36
N LEU A 205 -0.50 6.96 14.93
CA LEU A 205 -1.30 6.19 15.87
C LEU A 205 -1.92 4.93 15.23
N ILE A 206 -2.43 5.03 14.01
CA ILE A 206 -2.91 3.89 13.21
C ILE A 206 -1.77 2.88 13.02
N SER A 207 -0.60 3.35 12.57
CA SER A 207 0.58 2.52 12.35
C SER A 207 1.03 1.82 13.64
N TYR A 208 1.05 2.55 14.76
CA TYR A 208 1.34 2.00 16.08
C TYR A 208 0.35 0.91 16.48
N ARG A 209 -0.95 1.16 16.34
CA ARG A 209 -1.98 0.15 16.65
C ARG A 209 -1.87 -1.08 15.77
N LEU A 210 -1.64 -0.94 14.47
CA LEU A 210 -1.48 -2.09 13.57
C LEU A 210 -0.24 -2.95 13.92
N LYS A 211 0.78 -2.35 14.54
CA LYS A 211 1.98 -3.04 15.04
C LYS A 211 1.77 -3.72 16.40
N HIS A 212 1.04 -3.09 17.31
CA HIS A 212 0.94 -3.50 18.71
C HIS A 212 -0.34 -4.27 19.07
N ASP A 213 -1.44 -4.03 18.38
CA ASP A 213 -2.69 -4.76 18.56
C ASP A 213 -2.78 -5.92 17.57
N ARG A 214 -3.36 -7.05 18.00
CA ARG A 214 -3.64 -8.20 17.14
C ARG A 214 -5.11 -8.22 16.72
N PHE A 215 -5.36 -8.17 15.42
CA PHE A 215 -6.70 -8.16 14.83
C PHE A 215 -6.98 -9.37 13.95
N ILE A 216 -5.92 -10.06 13.55
CA ILE A 216 -5.99 -11.25 12.73
C ILE A 216 -5.83 -12.49 13.60
N TYR A 217 -6.79 -13.41 13.45
CA TYR A 217 -6.86 -14.67 14.17
C TYR A 217 -6.87 -15.82 13.18
N ARG A 218 -6.02 -16.83 13.42
CA ARG A 218 -5.98 -18.05 12.62
C ARG A 218 -7.14 -18.95 13.05
N GLU A 219 -8.01 -19.29 12.11
CA GLU A 219 -9.22 -20.08 12.37
C GLU A 219 -9.03 -21.56 12.00
N SER A 220 -8.31 -21.84 10.92
CA SER A 220 -8.14 -23.21 10.43
C SER A 220 -6.88 -23.36 9.58
N VAL A 221 -6.37 -24.59 9.50
CA VAL A 221 -5.27 -24.99 8.63
C VAL A 221 -5.66 -26.29 7.94
N CYS A 222 -5.46 -26.38 6.63
CA CYS A 222 -5.69 -27.61 5.88
C CYS A 222 -4.66 -27.85 4.78
N GLU A 223 -4.51 -29.12 4.40
CA GLU A 223 -3.75 -29.51 3.21
C GLU A 223 -4.43 -28.99 1.94
N PHE A 224 -3.62 -28.46 1.02
CA PHE A 224 -4.06 -27.84 -0.22
C PHE A 224 -3.27 -28.39 -1.41
N PRO A 225 -3.63 -29.59 -1.91
CA PRO A 225 -3.11 -30.08 -3.19
C PRO A 225 -3.66 -29.21 -4.32
N SER A 226 -2.77 -28.67 -5.14
CA SER A 226 -3.13 -27.78 -6.26
C SER A 226 -2.38 -28.15 -7.53
N GLN A 227 -2.82 -27.62 -8.67
CA GLN A 227 -2.09 -27.73 -9.94
C GLN A 227 -0.71 -27.06 -9.92
N PHE A 228 -0.39 -26.28 -8.89
CA PHE A 228 0.88 -25.59 -8.73
C PHE A 228 1.81 -26.29 -7.74
N GLY A 229 1.37 -27.37 -7.10
CA GLY A 229 2.13 -28.05 -6.04
C GLY A 229 1.29 -28.34 -4.80
N HIS A 230 1.97 -28.86 -3.78
CA HIS A 230 1.40 -29.20 -2.47
C HIS A 230 1.72 -28.11 -1.45
N PHE A 231 0.66 -27.51 -0.89
CA PHE A 231 0.73 -26.43 0.08
C PHE A 231 -0.15 -26.74 1.29
N GLN A 232 -0.01 -25.93 2.34
CA GLN A 232 -1.04 -25.77 3.36
C GLN A 232 -1.77 -24.44 3.15
N VAL A 233 -3.05 -24.37 3.50
CA VAL A 233 -3.82 -23.12 3.51
C VAL A 233 -4.24 -22.79 4.93
N TYR A 234 -3.91 -21.59 5.36
CA TYR A 234 -4.22 -21.02 6.66
C TYR A 234 -5.34 -20.01 6.47
N ALA A 235 -6.49 -20.24 7.12
CA ALA A 235 -7.61 -19.31 7.12
C ALA A 235 -7.50 -18.34 8.30
N TYR A 236 -7.74 -17.06 8.01
CA TYR A 236 -7.64 -15.97 8.96
C TYR A 236 -8.92 -15.15 9.01
N HIS A 237 -9.33 -14.75 10.21
CA HIS A 237 -10.44 -13.84 10.46
C HIS A 237 -9.93 -12.48 10.95
N ASN A 238 -10.45 -11.41 10.36
CA ASN A 238 -10.22 -10.02 10.77
C ASN A 238 -11.33 -9.57 11.73
N ALA A 239 -11.00 -9.44 13.02
CA ALA A 239 -11.95 -9.04 14.05
C ALA A 239 -12.49 -7.60 13.90
N LEU A 240 -11.88 -6.78 13.04
CA LEU A 240 -12.30 -5.40 12.83
C LEU A 240 -13.53 -5.30 11.93
N ASP A 241 -13.54 -5.93 10.76
CA ASP A 241 -14.66 -5.90 9.79
C ASP A 241 -15.32 -7.26 9.54
N GLY A 242 -14.80 -8.32 10.14
CA GLY A 242 -15.26 -9.69 9.92
C GLY A 242 -14.82 -10.29 8.59
N SER A 243 -13.93 -9.62 7.84
CA SER A 243 -13.39 -10.19 6.60
C SER A 243 -12.51 -11.41 6.88
N GLU A 244 -12.40 -12.26 5.87
CA GLU A 244 -11.58 -13.47 5.93
C GLU A 244 -10.43 -13.34 4.94
N HIS A 245 -9.27 -13.87 5.29
CA HIS A 245 -8.09 -13.90 4.43
C HIS A 245 -7.48 -15.30 4.47
N ILE A 246 -6.65 -15.61 3.48
CA ILE A 246 -5.90 -16.88 3.50
C ILE A 246 -4.41 -16.64 3.28
N ALA A 247 -3.59 -17.53 3.85
CA ALA A 247 -2.19 -17.69 3.46
C ALA A 247 -1.99 -19.09 2.88
N ILE A 248 -1.42 -19.15 1.68
CA ILE A 248 -1.03 -20.40 1.01
C ILE A 248 0.46 -20.59 1.29
N VAL A 249 0.81 -21.64 2.02
CA VAL A 249 2.10 -21.81 2.68
C VAL A 249 2.81 -23.05 2.15
N LYS A 250 4.09 -22.89 1.80
CA LYS A 250 5.03 -23.96 1.45
C LYS A 250 6.15 -24.02 2.47
N GLY A 251 6.49 -25.22 2.92
CA GLY A 251 7.46 -25.46 3.98
C GLY A 251 6.82 -25.45 5.37
N ASP A 252 7.65 -25.62 6.40
CA ASP A 252 7.22 -25.63 7.80
C ASP A 252 7.36 -24.23 8.41
N PRO A 253 6.28 -23.61 8.92
CA PRO A 253 6.35 -22.34 9.64
C PRO A 253 7.35 -22.32 10.81
N ALA A 254 7.66 -23.47 11.42
CA ALA A 254 8.66 -23.55 12.48
C ALA A 254 10.08 -23.15 12.01
N GLU A 255 10.35 -23.21 10.71
CA GLU A 255 11.64 -22.82 10.12
C GLU A 255 11.68 -21.35 9.65
N PHE A 256 10.55 -20.65 9.62
CA PHE A 256 10.44 -19.34 8.95
C PHE A 256 11.22 -18.21 9.62
N SER A 257 11.47 -18.30 10.93
CA SER A 257 12.27 -17.32 11.67
C SER A 257 13.77 -17.43 11.39
N GLN A 258 14.24 -18.54 10.82
CA GLN A 258 15.66 -18.82 10.67
C GLN A 258 16.23 -18.49 9.29
N LYS A 259 15.37 -18.23 8.30
CA LYS A 259 15.74 -18.09 6.89
C LYS A 259 14.87 -17.03 6.21
N PRO A 260 15.39 -16.34 5.19
CA PRO A 260 14.56 -15.54 4.29
C PRO A 260 13.46 -16.37 3.63
N VAL A 261 12.21 -15.94 3.76
CA VAL A 261 11.03 -16.61 3.20
C VAL A 261 10.55 -15.85 1.96
N MET A 262 10.29 -16.55 0.86
CA MET A 262 9.66 -15.91 -0.29
C MET A 262 8.21 -15.57 0.00
N VAL A 263 7.85 -14.30 -0.15
CA VAL A 263 6.49 -13.84 0.17
C VAL A 263 5.86 -13.14 -1.02
N ARG A 264 4.59 -13.47 -1.29
CA ARG A 264 3.74 -12.75 -2.22
C ARG A 264 2.53 -12.17 -1.49
N MET A 265 2.48 -10.84 -1.40
CA MET A 265 1.26 -10.13 -1.00
C MET A 265 0.32 -9.99 -2.20
N HIS A 266 -0.73 -10.80 -2.26
CA HIS A 266 -1.71 -10.79 -3.35
C HIS A 266 -3.04 -10.17 -2.89
N SER A 267 -3.51 -9.15 -3.61
CA SER A 267 -4.83 -8.58 -3.41
C SER A 267 -5.81 -9.33 -4.31
N GLU A 268 -6.93 -9.76 -3.75
CA GLU A 268 -8.01 -10.43 -4.48
C GLU A 268 -8.39 -9.66 -5.74
N CYS A 269 -8.55 -10.41 -6.82
CA CYS A 269 -9.09 -9.92 -8.07
C CYS A 269 -10.01 -11.00 -8.64
N LEU A 270 -11.29 -10.99 -8.29
CA LEU A 270 -12.26 -12.01 -8.72
C LEU A 270 -12.29 -12.15 -10.24
N THR A 271 -12.34 -11.00 -10.95
CA THR A 271 -12.38 -11.00 -12.42
C THR A 271 -11.13 -11.62 -13.04
N GLY A 272 -9.95 -11.38 -12.47
CA GLY A 272 -8.69 -11.97 -12.93
C GLY A 272 -8.56 -13.40 -12.46
N ASP A 273 -8.40 -13.58 -11.15
CA ASP A 273 -8.03 -14.82 -10.48
C ASP A 273 -9.04 -15.94 -10.77
N ALA A 274 -10.34 -15.71 -10.56
CA ALA A 274 -11.38 -16.73 -10.72
C ALA A 274 -11.99 -16.79 -12.13
N LEU A 275 -12.23 -15.64 -12.78
CA LEU A 275 -12.95 -15.59 -14.06
C LEU A 275 -12.07 -15.49 -15.32
N GLY A 276 -10.79 -15.13 -15.18
CA GLY A 276 -9.84 -15.17 -16.31
C GLY A 276 -9.85 -13.94 -17.20
N SER A 277 -10.22 -12.79 -16.65
CA SER A 277 -10.14 -11.52 -17.35
C SER A 277 -8.73 -11.24 -17.85
N LEU A 278 -8.61 -11.01 -19.16
CA LEU A 278 -7.36 -10.57 -19.81
C LEU A 278 -7.07 -9.08 -19.63
N ARG A 279 -8.04 -8.28 -19.12
CA ARG A 279 -7.85 -6.84 -18.84
C ARG A 279 -6.83 -6.55 -17.74
N CYS A 280 -6.45 -7.55 -16.95
CA CYS A 280 -5.47 -7.42 -15.88
C CYS A 280 -4.54 -8.62 -15.86
N ASP A 281 -3.44 -8.50 -15.15
CA ASP A 281 -2.40 -9.52 -15.02
C ASP A 281 -2.49 -10.31 -13.69
N CYS A 282 -3.52 -10.08 -12.87
CA CYS A 282 -3.63 -10.62 -11.51
C CYS A 282 -3.56 -12.16 -11.46
N ARG A 283 -4.30 -12.85 -12.34
CA ARG A 283 -4.27 -14.33 -12.38
C ARG A 283 -2.87 -14.84 -12.62
N MET A 284 -2.22 -14.36 -13.67
CA MET A 284 -0.89 -14.82 -14.05
C MET A 284 0.11 -14.49 -12.94
N GLN A 285 0.00 -13.32 -12.29
CA GLN A 285 0.81 -13.00 -11.11
C GLN A 285 0.63 -14.02 -9.97
N LEU A 286 -0.60 -14.40 -9.66
CA LEU A 286 -0.88 -15.39 -8.61
C LEU A 286 -0.29 -16.76 -8.96
N GLN A 287 -0.54 -17.23 -10.19
CA GLN A 287 -0.07 -18.53 -10.66
C GLN A 287 1.46 -18.60 -10.70
N THR A 288 2.12 -17.57 -11.22
CA THR A 288 3.58 -17.49 -11.27
C THR A 288 4.14 -17.49 -9.85
N ALA A 289 3.61 -16.68 -8.93
CA ALA A 289 4.09 -16.66 -7.56
C ALA A 289 3.96 -18.03 -6.86
N LEU A 290 2.85 -18.75 -7.06
CA LEU A 290 2.67 -20.10 -6.50
C LEU A 290 3.69 -21.09 -7.07
N LYS A 291 3.96 -21.06 -8.39
CA LYS A 291 4.98 -21.92 -9.02
C LYS A 291 6.39 -21.59 -8.55
N THR A 292 6.72 -20.29 -8.44
CA THR A 292 8.02 -19.84 -7.92
C THR A 292 8.23 -20.36 -6.50
N ILE A 293 7.22 -20.23 -5.63
CA ILE A 293 7.27 -20.72 -4.25
C ILE A 293 7.36 -22.25 -4.18
N GLU A 294 6.61 -22.98 -5.01
CA GLU A 294 6.73 -24.44 -5.08
C GLU A 294 8.16 -24.86 -5.43
N SER A 295 8.75 -24.24 -6.45
CA SER A 295 10.10 -24.54 -6.94
C SER A 295 11.17 -24.32 -5.87
N ALA A 296 11.05 -23.27 -5.06
CA ALA A 296 11.99 -23.01 -3.98
C ALA A 296 11.75 -23.84 -2.72
N GLY A 297 10.56 -24.43 -2.56
CA GLY A 297 10.21 -25.27 -1.41
C GLY A 297 9.95 -24.52 -0.08
N LEU A 298 10.03 -23.19 -0.06
CA LEU A 298 9.81 -22.36 1.13
C LEU A 298 9.18 -21.01 0.71
N GLY A 299 7.96 -20.72 1.18
CA GLY A 299 7.33 -19.44 0.89
C GLY A 299 5.85 -19.34 1.20
N VAL A 300 5.31 -18.12 1.10
CA VAL A 300 3.92 -17.80 1.44
C VAL A 300 3.29 -16.87 0.41
N VAL A 301 2.11 -17.22 -0.09
CA VAL A 301 1.20 -16.26 -0.75
C VAL A 301 0.14 -15.84 0.25
N VAL A 302 0.14 -14.57 0.66
CA VAL A 302 -0.97 -14.01 1.44
C VAL A 302 -2.00 -13.46 0.46
N TYR A 303 -3.20 -14.04 0.47
CA TYR A 303 -4.33 -13.64 -0.35
C TYR A 303 -5.30 -12.79 0.48
N LEU A 304 -5.20 -11.47 0.33
CA LEU A 304 -6.04 -10.49 1.02
C LEU A 304 -7.30 -10.23 0.19
N ARG A 305 -8.48 -10.43 0.79
CA ARG A 305 -9.79 -10.17 0.16
C ARG A 305 -10.12 -8.68 0.12
N GLN A 306 -9.38 -7.95 -0.71
CA GLN A 306 -9.45 -6.49 -0.89
C GLN A 306 -9.55 -6.11 -2.37
N GLU A 307 -10.65 -6.52 -3.00
CA GLU A 307 -10.94 -6.31 -4.42
C GLU A 307 -10.93 -4.82 -4.83
N GLY A 308 -10.52 -4.56 -6.08
CA GLY A 308 -10.60 -3.25 -6.71
C GLY A 308 -9.61 -2.22 -6.18
N ARG A 309 -8.53 -2.66 -5.51
CA ARG A 309 -7.67 -1.78 -4.70
C ARG A 309 -8.39 -1.21 -3.47
N GLY A 310 -9.31 -1.98 -2.89
CA GLY A 310 -10.06 -1.61 -1.69
C GLY A 310 -11.43 -0.98 -1.96
N ILE A 311 -11.77 -0.62 -3.20
CA ILE A 311 -13.09 -0.01 -3.52
C ILE A 311 -14.21 -1.05 -3.69
N GLY A 312 -13.86 -2.34 -3.71
CA GLY A 312 -14.79 -3.45 -3.89
C GLY A 312 -15.15 -3.75 -5.34
N LEU A 313 -15.80 -4.90 -5.56
CA LEU A 313 -16.09 -5.43 -6.89
C LEU A 313 -16.98 -4.51 -7.74
N VAL A 314 -18.08 -4.00 -7.16
CA VAL A 314 -19.05 -3.17 -7.90
C VAL A 314 -18.40 -1.89 -8.41
N ASN A 315 -17.62 -1.19 -7.57
CA ASN A 315 -16.96 0.05 -7.96
C ASN A 315 -15.83 -0.19 -8.96
N LYS A 316 -15.11 -1.32 -8.85
CA LYS A 316 -14.17 -1.76 -9.88
C LYS A 316 -14.85 -1.94 -11.24
N LEU A 317 -16.03 -2.56 -11.29
CA LEU A 317 -16.77 -2.72 -12.54
C LEU A 317 -17.28 -1.38 -13.10
N LYS A 318 -17.70 -0.45 -12.23
CA LYS A 318 -18.00 0.93 -12.66
C LYS A 318 -16.76 1.62 -13.26
N ALA A 319 -15.58 1.42 -12.66
CA ALA A 319 -14.33 1.96 -13.18
C ALA A 319 -13.99 1.36 -14.55
N TYR A 320 -14.28 0.06 -14.78
CA TYR A 320 -14.17 -0.54 -16.11
C TYR A 320 -15.10 0.09 -17.13
N SER A 321 -16.36 0.38 -16.78
CA SER A 321 -17.27 1.08 -17.68
C SER A 321 -16.74 2.47 -18.09
N LEU A 322 -16.08 3.18 -17.17
CA LEU A 322 -15.43 4.46 -17.48
C LEU A 322 -14.18 4.27 -18.35
N GLN A 323 -13.41 3.20 -18.14
CA GLN A 323 -12.27 2.86 -18.98
C GLN A 323 -12.69 2.48 -20.41
N ASP A 324 -13.83 1.81 -20.57
CA ASP A 324 -14.42 1.52 -21.88
C ASP A 324 -14.79 2.81 -22.64
N MET A 325 -14.93 3.94 -21.93
CA MET A 325 -15.13 5.29 -22.49
C MET A 325 -13.82 6.07 -22.69
N GLY A 326 -12.66 5.45 -22.47
CA GLY A 326 -11.34 6.01 -22.77
C GLY A 326 -10.57 6.60 -21.58
N LEU A 327 -11.12 6.56 -20.36
CA LEU A 327 -10.37 6.97 -19.16
C LEU A 327 -9.35 5.90 -18.78
N ASP A 328 -8.25 6.29 -18.14
CA ASP A 328 -7.36 5.31 -17.53
C ASP A 328 -7.84 4.83 -16.14
N THR A 329 -7.11 3.87 -15.55
CA THR A 329 -7.49 3.29 -14.26
C THR A 329 -7.41 4.26 -13.07
N VAL A 330 -6.62 5.31 -13.14
CA VAL A 330 -6.49 6.33 -12.08
C VAL A 330 -7.62 7.35 -12.24
N GLU A 331 -7.79 7.87 -13.46
CA GLU A 331 -8.84 8.83 -13.80
C GLU A 331 -10.23 8.25 -13.53
N ALA A 332 -10.46 6.99 -13.86
CA ALA A 332 -11.71 6.30 -13.57
C ALA A 332 -12.02 6.22 -12.07
N ASN A 333 -11.00 6.02 -11.22
CA ASN A 333 -11.18 5.97 -9.76
C ASN A 333 -11.44 7.37 -9.19
N GLU A 334 -10.68 8.38 -9.63
CA GLU A 334 -10.86 9.77 -9.23
C GLU A 334 -12.27 10.27 -9.61
N ARG A 335 -12.74 9.91 -10.81
CA ARG A 335 -14.09 10.23 -11.30
C ARG A 335 -15.19 9.60 -10.44
N LEU A 336 -14.92 8.44 -9.85
CA LEU A 336 -15.82 7.76 -8.91
C LEU A 336 -15.69 8.26 -7.47
N GLY A 337 -14.80 9.23 -7.21
CA GLY A 337 -14.57 9.80 -5.88
C GLY A 337 -13.68 8.95 -4.97
N PHE A 338 -12.91 8.01 -5.53
CA PHE A 338 -12.00 7.16 -4.75
C PHE A 338 -10.53 7.53 -4.97
N PRO A 339 -9.68 7.43 -3.94
CA PRO A 339 -8.23 7.49 -4.12
C PRO A 339 -7.72 6.39 -5.06
N ALA A 340 -6.54 6.62 -5.65
CA ALA A 340 -5.95 5.70 -6.63
C ALA A 340 -5.64 4.29 -6.06
N ASP A 341 -5.47 4.17 -4.74
CA ASP A 341 -5.19 2.93 -4.02
C ASP A 341 -5.60 3.06 -2.53
N LEU A 342 -6.51 2.21 -2.05
CA LEU A 342 -6.98 2.18 -0.66
C LEU A 342 -6.52 0.93 0.10
N ARG A 343 -5.58 0.17 -0.47
CA ARG A 343 -5.17 -1.11 0.12
C ARG A 343 -4.36 -0.89 1.39
N ASP A 344 -4.72 -1.66 2.41
CA ASP A 344 -3.97 -1.77 3.66
C ASP A 344 -3.26 -3.13 3.71
N TYR A 345 -1.94 -3.09 3.91
CA TYR A 345 -1.12 -4.29 4.02
C TYR A 345 -0.83 -4.71 5.46
N GLY A 346 -1.33 -3.96 6.46
CA GLY A 346 -1.14 -4.27 7.88
C GLY A 346 -1.76 -5.61 8.28
N MET A 347 -2.93 -5.95 7.76
CA MET A 347 -3.51 -7.30 7.96
C MET A 347 -2.62 -8.39 7.38
N GLY A 348 -2.02 -8.13 6.21
CA GLY A 348 -1.05 -9.01 5.60
C GLY A 348 0.20 -9.21 6.45
N ALA A 349 0.73 -8.12 7.02
CA ALA A 349 1.88 -8.17 7.91
C ALA A 349 1.57 -8.97 9.19
N GLN A 350 0.38 -8.81 9.78
CA GLN A 350 -0.03 -9.61 10.94
C GLN A 350 -0.15 -11.11 10.62
N ILE A 351 -0.61 -11.46 9.40
CA ILE A 351 -0.61 -12.85 8.93
C ILE A 351 0.82 -13.40 8.85
N LEU A 352 1.76 -12.63 8.30
CA LEU A 352 3.17 -13.05 8.20
C LEU A 352 3.83 -13.19 9.59
N ASN A 353 3.55 -12.26 10.50
CA ASN A 353 4.02 -12.32 11.89
C ASN A 353 3.46 -13.55 12.62
N ASP A 354 2.17 -13.90 12.41
CA ASP A 354 1.59 -15.11 12.98
C ASP A 354 2.20 -16.40 12.42
N LEU A 355 2.67 -16.38 11.17
CA LEU A 355 3.42 -17.47 10.56
C LEU A 355 4.89 -17.53 11.04
N GLY A 356 5.34 -16.59 11.88
CA GLY A 356 6.70 -16.54 12.40
C GLY A 356 7.75 -16.06 11.39
N ILE A 357 7.33 -15.33 10.36
CA ILE A 357 8.23 -14.79 9.34
C ILE A 357 8.85 -13.49 9.84
N GLU A 358 10.18 -13.40 9.76
CA GLU A 358 10.94 -12.19 10.11
C GLU A 358 11.62 -11.58 8.87
N GLN A 359 12.25 -12.42 8.03
CA GLN A 359 12.97 -12.00 6.83
C GLN A 359 12.23 -12.42 5.56
N ILE A 360 12.08 -11.49 4.62
CA ILE A 360 11.25 -11.64 3.42
C ILE A 360 12.04 -11.39 2.14
N CYS A 361 11.93 -12.33 1.19
CA CYS A 361 12.20 -12.11 -0.22
C CYS A 361 10.87 -11.78 -0.94
N LEU A 362 10.58 -10.49 -1.17
CA LEU A 362 9.24 -10.04 -1.57
C LEU A 362 9.04 -10.14 -3.09
N ILE A 363 8.07 -10.95 -3.51
CA ILE A 363 7.68 -11.15 -4.91
C ILE A 363 6.76 -9.99 -5.37
N THR A 364 7.37 -8.90 -5.88
CA THR A 364 6.63 -7.67 -6.25
C THR A 364 7.33 -6.81 -7.31
N ASN A 365 6.52 -6.14 -8.14
CA ASN A 365 6.93 -4.99 -8.96
C ASN A 365 6.37 -3.67 -8.44
N ASN A 366 5.65 -3.69 -7.31
CA ASN A 366 5.00 -2.50 -6.77
C ASN A 366 5.80 -1.98 -5.56
N PRO A 367 6.44 -0.81 -5.64
CA PRO A 367 7.21 -0.25 -4.54
C PRO A 367 6.36 0.14 -3.33
N ARG A 368 5.06 0.45 -3.52
CA ARG A 368 4.15 0.73 -2.40
C ARG A 368 3.91 -0.49 -1.52
N LYS A 369 3.95 -1.71 -2.08
CA LYS A 369 3.89 -2.94 -1.27
C LYS A 369 5.12 -3.11 -0.39
N ILE A 370 6.28 -2.63 -0.84
CA ILE A 370 7.53 -2.64 -0.07
C ILE A 370 7.38 -1.67 1.11
N ALA A 371 6.89 -0.45 0.85
CA ALA A 371 6.68 0.54 1.90
C ALA A 371 5.62 0.10 2.93
N GLY A 372 4.50 -0.48 2.48
CA GLY A 372 3.39 -0.89 3.35
C GLY A 372 3.68 -2.05 4.30
N LEU A 373 4.79 -2.76 4.13
CA LEU A 373 5.25 -3.81 5.08
C LEU A 373 6.34 -3.31 6.03
N LYS A 374 6.93 -2.14 5.78
CA LYS A 374 7.92 -1.55 6.71
C LYS A 374 7.22 -1.14 8.00
N GLY A 375 7.88 -1.41 9.14
CA GLY A 375 7.39 -1.04 10.47
C GLY A 375 6.67 -2.16 11.24
N TYR A 376 6.36 -3.28 10.59
CA TYR A 376 5.67 -4.43 11.20
C TYR A 376 6.60 -5.47 11.84
N GLY A 377 7.89 -5.15 12.01
CA GLY A 377 8.90 -6.13 12.45
C GLY A 377 9.34 -7.11 11.35
N LEU A 378 8.96 -6.83 10.09
CA LEU A 378 9.34 -7.60 8.92
C LEU A 378 10.53 -6.92 8.21
N GLU A 379 11.60 -7.66 7.99
CA GLU A 379 12.77 -7.23 7.25
C GLU A 379 12.67 -7.71 5.79
N ILE A 380 12.69 -6.77 4.84
CA ILE A 380 12.74 -7.11 3.41
C ILE A 380 14.20 -7.21 3.02
N VAL A 381 14.71 -8.44 2.92
CA VAL A 381 16.11 -8.73 2.61
C VAL A 381 16.38 -8.81 1.10
N ASP A 382 15.35 -9.12 0.30
CA ASP A 382 15.45 -9.16 -1.16
C ASP A 382 14.11 -8.83 -1.83
N ARG A 383 14.16 -8.41 -3.11
CA ARG A 383 13.01 -8.21 -3.98
C ARG A 383 13.12 -9.14 -5.18
N VAL A 384 12.12 -10.00 -5.35
CA VAL A 384 11.98 -10.86 -6.53
C VAL A 384 11.01 -10.21 -7.53
N PRO A 385 11.45 -9.82 -8.74
CA PRO A 385 10.55 -9.29 -9.77
C PRO A 385 9.49 -10.32 -10.18
N LEU A 386 8.26 -9.86 -10.45
CA LEU A 386 7.14 -10.69 -10.90
C LEU A 386 6.64 -10.21 -12.25
N LEU A 387 7.41 -10.44 -13.29
CA LEU A 387 7.12 -9.92 -14.62
C LEU A 387 6.18 -10.87 -15.36
N ILE A 388 4.99 -10.39 -15.68
CA ILE A 388 3.96 -11.12 -16.44
C ILE A 388 3.95 -10.59 -17.87
N GLU A 389 3.75 -11.50 -18.81
CA GLU A 389 3.62 -11.22 -20.23
C GLU A 389 2.43 -10.27 -20.46
N ALA A 390 2.68 -9.17 -21.17
CA ALA A 390 1.61 -8.28 -21.61
C ALA A 390 0.76 -8.98 -22.66
N THR A 391 -0.52 -8.64 -22.73
CA THR A 391 -1.43 -9.02 -23.81
C THR A 391 -2.01 -7.75 -24.43
N ASP A 392 -2.63 -7.88 -25.60
CA ASP A 392 -3.31 -6.76 -26.28
C ASP A 392 -4.32 -6.06 -25.35
N TYR A 393 -4.94 -6.81 -24.45
CA TYR A 393 -5.95 -6.32 -23.52
C TYR A 393 -5.40 -5.56 -22.31
N ASN A 394 -4.15 -5.80 -21.90
CA ASN A 394 -3.60 -5.24 -20.65
C ASN A 394 -2.33 -4.38 -20.85
N SER A 395 -1.79 -4.28 -22.06
CA SER A 395 -0.58 -3.50 -22.35
C SER A 395 -0.70 -2.03 -21.88
N VAL A 396 -1.81 -1.36 -22.20
CA VAL A 396 -2.09 0.01 -21.74
C VAL A 396 -2.17 0.09 -20.22
N TYR A 397 -2.85 -0.87 -19.59
CA TYR A 397 -2.99 -0.94 -18.13
C TYR A 397 -1.63 -1.11 -17.42
N LEU A 398 -0.75 -1.94 -17.96
CA LEU A 398 0.62 -2.13 -17.46
C LEU A 398 1.46 -0.87 -17.62
N ALA A 399 1.34 -0.17 -18.76
CA ALA A 399 2.01 1.10 -19.00
C ALA A 399 1.56 2.18 -17.98
N THR A 400 0.26 2.31 -17.72
CA THR A 400 -0.26 3.23 -16.70
C THR A 400 0.27 2.88 -15.30
N LYS A 401 0.37 1.59 -14.96
CA LYS A 401 0.96 1.15 -13.68
C LYS A 401 2.42 1.59 -13.53
N ALA A 402 3.22 1.49 -14.59
CA ALA A 402 4.61 1.95 -14.57
C ALA A 402 4.66 3.48 -14.40
N GLN A 403 4.01 4.21 -15.31
CA GLN A 403 4.12 5.67 -15.42
C GLN A 403 3.46 6.42 -14.25
N LYS A 404 2.22 6.06 -13.89
CA LYS A 404 1.44 6.80 -12.88
C LYS A 404 1.53 6.22 -11.47
N LEU A 405 1.82 4.93 -11.33
CA LEU A 405 1.84 4.24 -10.04
C LEU A 405 3.24 3.77 -9.61
N GLY A 406 4.27 4.08 -10.40
CA GLY A 406 5.67 3.78 -10.10
C GLY A 406 5.99 2.29 -10.07
N HIS A 407 5.22 1.45 -10.77
CA HIS A 407 5.57 0.02 -10.84
C HIS A 407 6.91 -0.15 -11.54
N LEU A 408 7.75 -1.00 -10.97
CA LEU A 408 9.10 -1.33 -11.39
C LEU A 408 9.06 -2.32 -12.56
N LEU A 409 8.49 -1.87 -13.68
CA LEU A 409 8.48 -2.51 -15.00
C LEU A 409 9.53 -1.85 -15.89
N LEU A 410 9.83 -2.42 -17.06
CA LEU A 410 10.84 -1.84 -17.97
C LEU A 410 10.45 -0.42 -18.39
N GLN A 411 11.33 0.54 -18.12
CA GLN A 411 11.14 1.97 -18.40
C GLN A 411 12.26 2.55 -19.27
N THR A 412 13.44 1.94 -19.28
CA THR A 412 14.48 2.20 -20.28
C THR A 412 14.66 0.93 -21.10
N TYR A 413 14.47 1.01 -22.41
CA TYR A 413 14.61 -0.11 -23.36
C TYR A 413 15.96 0.00 -24.07
N LEU A 414 16.72 -1.09 -24.10
CA LEU A 414 18.01 -1.15 -24.80
C LEU A 414 17.94 -2.01 -26.06
N ALA A 415 17.29 -3.18 -25.98
CA ALA A 415 17.16 -4.07 -27.12
C ALA A 415 15.87 -4.87 -27.07
N THR A 416 15.33 -5.19 -28.24
CA THR A 416 14.31 -6.22 -28.44
C THR A 416 14.97 -7.43 -29.09
N VAL A 417 14.80 -8.62 -28.52
CA VAL A 417 15.33 -9.88 -29.02
C VAL A 417 14.17 -10.82 -29.34
N ALA A 418 14.13 -11.32 -30.57
CA ALA A 418 13.19 -12.32 -31.04
C ALA A 418 13.89 -13.66 -31.21
N ILE A 419 13.33 -14.71 -30.61
CA ILE A 419 13.90 -16.05 -30.57
C ILE A 419 12.92 -17.02 -31.23
N ASP A 420 13.43 -17.78 -32.19
CA ASP A 420 12.76 -18.96 -32.74
C ASP A 420 13.46 -20.23 -32.29
N TRP A 421 12.68 -21.08 -31.62
CA TRP A 421 13.14 -22.41 -31.25
C TRP A 421 13.10 -23.36 -32.45
N THR A 422 14.00 -24.35 -32.47
CA THR A 422 13.99 -25.46 -33.45
C THR A 422 12.74 -26.31 -33.32
N ASP A 423 12.30 -26.54 -32.08
CA ASP A 423 11.13 -27.35 -31.75
C ASP A 423 10.02 -26.48 -31.15
N ALA A 424 8.76 -26.82 -31.48
CA ALA A 424 7.62 -26.20 -30.84
C ALA A 424 7.64 -26.49 -29.33
N VAL A 425 7.47 -25.45 -28.52
CA VAL A 425 7.36 -25.57 -27.07
C VAL A 425 6.11 -26.39 -26.74
N GLN A 426 6.29 -27.54 -26.10
CA GLN A 426 5.25 -28.57 -25.98
C GLN A 426 4.32 -28.32 -24.79
N SER A 427 4.70 -27.45 -23.85
CA SER A 427 3.89 -27.13 -22.67
C SER A 427 4.15 -25.72 -22.11
N VAL A 428 3.18 -25.21 -21.35
CA VAL A 428 3.32 -23.95 -20.59
C VAL A 428 4.46 -24.04 -19.57
N THR A 429 4.70 -25.22 -19.00
CA THR A 429 5.80 -25.45 -18.04
C THR A 429 7.15 -25.32 -18.73
N GLU A 430 7.33 -25.95 -19.89
CA GLU A 430 8.56 -25.85 -20.67
C GLU A 430 8.82 -24.41 -21.13
N ARG A 431 7.78 -23.68 -21.55
CA ARG A 431 7.89 -22.25 -21.88
C ARG A 431 8.40 -21.45 -20.69
N TYR A 432 7.86 -21.70 -19.50
CA TYR A 432 8.24 -21.01 -18.28
C TYR A 432 9.70 -21.29 -17.89
N GLU A 433 10.15 -22.56 -17.97
CA GLU A 433 11.54 -22.93 -17.72
C GLU A 433 12.52 -22.25 -18.69
N LEU A 434 12.16 -22.12 -19.97
CA LEU A 434 12.96 -21.39 -20.95
C LEU A 434 13.05 -19.90 -20.60
N LEU A 435 11.93 -19.28 -20.22
CA LEU A 435 11.89 -17.89 -19.77
C LEU A 435 12.75 -17.66 -18.53
N GLU A 436 12.71 -18.56 -17.53
CA GLU A 436 13.56 -18.45 -16.33
C GLU A 436 15.05 -18.58 -16.66
N LYS A 437 15.43 -19.47 -17.59
CA LYS A 437 16.82 -19.55 -18.07
C LYS A 437 17.26 -18.24 -18.75
N LEU A 438 16.37 -17.63 -19.53
CA LEU A 438 16.64 -16.32 -20.14
C LEU A 438 16.77 -15.22 -19.09
N ARG A 439 15.89 -15.19 -18.08
CA ARG A 439 15.98 -14.23 -16.96
C ARG A 439 17.30 -14.36 -16.22
N TYR A 440 17.71 -15.58 -15.90
CA TYR A 440 18.99 -15.85 -15.24
C TYR A 440 20.19 -15.37 -16.08
N LEU A 441 20.16 -15.63 -17.39
CA LEU A 441 21.18 -15.14 -18.32
C LEU A 441 21.25 -13.61 -18.32
N VAL A 442 20.11 -12.94 -18.49
CA VAL A 442 20.04 -11.47 -18.56
C VAL A 442 20.42 -10.80 -17.23
N GLN A 443 20.03 -11.42 -16.10
CA GLN A 443 20.37 -10.94 -14.76
C GLN A 443 21.88 -10.97 -14.51
N SER A 444 22.61 -11.92 -15.12
CA SER A 444 24.09 -11.96 -15.00
C SER A 444 24.78 -10.72 -15.59
N SER A 445 24.09 -9.98 -16.46
CA SER A 445 24.55 -8.71 -17.04
C SER A 445 23.84 -7.49 -16.44
N ASN A 446 23.18 -7.64 -15.28
CA ASN A 446 22.43 -6.58 -14.56
C ASN A 446 21.30 -5.92 -15.37
N LEU A 447 20.71 -6.63 -16.34
CA LEU A 447 19.56 -6.17 -17.11
C LEU A 447 18.27 -6.85 -16.62
N LEU A 448 17.13 -6.24 -16.96
CA LEU A 448 15.82 -6.83 -16.82
C LEU A 448 15.32 -7.36 -18.15
N LEU A 449 14.58 -8.46 -18.10
CA LEU A 449 13.91 -9.07 -19.24
C LEU A 449 12.39 -8.90 -19.07
N GLN A 450 11.75 -8.26 -20.04
CA GLN A 450 10.30 -8.16 -20.15
C GLN A 450 9.84 -8.78 -21.46
N GLU A 451 8.85 -9.68 -21.42
CA GLU A 451 8.29 -10.22 -22.66
C GLU A 451 7.48 -9.17 -23.44
N GLU A 452 7.57 -9.25 -24.76
CA GLU A 452 6.82 -8.45 -25.72
C GLU A 452 5.91 -9.35 -26.55
N ALA A 453 4.60 -9.09 -26.49
CA ALA A 453 3.59 -9.86 -27.22
C ALA A 453 2.62 -8.99 -28.02
N ARG A 454 2.87 -7.67 -28.12
CA ARG A 454 2.03 -6.77 -28.94
C ARG A 454 2.05 -7.24 -30.41
N PRO A 455 0.95 -7.06 -31.15
CA PRO A 455 0.83 -7.58 -32.51
C PRO A 455 1.85 -6.93 -33.46
N VAL A 456 2.24 -5.69 -33.17
CA VAL A 456 3.30 -4.98 -33.90
C VAL A 456 4.65 -5.70 -33.82
N ALA A 457 5.04 -6.20 -32.65
CA ALA A 457 6.29 -6.92 -32.47
C ALA A 457 6.23 -8.30 -33.14
N ILE A 458 5.10 -9.01 -32.96
CA ILE A 458 4.85 -10.31 -33.61
C ILE A 458 4.94 -10.17 -35.13
N ALA A 459 4.32 -9.12 -35.70
CA ALA A 459 4.38 -8.85 -37.13
C ALA A 459 5.79 -8.47 -37.59
N LEU A 460 6.50 -7.65 -36.80
CA LEU A 460 7.84 -7.16 -37.12
C LEU A 460 8.86 -8.30 -37.26
N PHE A 461 8.82 -9.29 -36.37
CA PHE A 461 9.75 -10.42 -36.36
C PHE A 461 9.21 -11.69 -37.06
N GLY A 462 8.01 -11.60 -37.65
CA GLY A 462 7.42 -12.71 -38.41
C GLY A 462 7.06 -13.91 -37.54
N GLN A 463 6.27 -13.69 -36.49
CA GLN A 463 5.77 -14.69 -35.54
C GLN A 463 6.88 -15.50 -34.85
N PRO A 464 7.77 -14.84 -34.10
CA PRO A 464 8.80 -15.55 -33.36
C PRO A 464 8.19 -16.43 -32.26
N SER A 465 8.93 -17.46 -31.84
CA SER A 465 8.52 -18.29 -30.70
C SER A 465 8.46 -17.51 -29.38
N LEU A 466 9.30 -16.48 -29.24
CA LEU A 466 9.36 -15.58 -28.09
C LEU A 466 9.96 -14.23 -28.50
N THR A 467 9.42 -13.12 -27.99
CA THR A 467 10.05 -11.79 -28.10
C THR A 467 10.25 -11.19 -26.71
N ILE A 468 11.42 -10.62 -26.45
CA ILE A 468 11.76 -10.01 -25.17
C ILE A 468 12.39 -8.63 -25.36
N HIS A 469 12.12 -7.73 -24.42
CA HIS A 469 12.87 -6.49 -24.21
C HIS A 469 13.91 -6.68 -23.12
N LEU A 470 15.06 -6.06 -23.34
CA LEU A 470 16.17 -5.94 -22.41
C LEU A 470 16.33 -4.48 -22.00
N GLY A 471 16.55 -4.22 -20.71
CA GLY A 471 16.73 -2.85 -20.23
C GLY A 471 16.62 -2.70 -18.72
N PHE A 472 16.09 -1.56 -18.25
CA PHE A 472 16.05 -1.19 -16.84
C PHE A 472 14.66 -0.75 -16.38
N ASP A 473 14.38 -0.90 -15.08
CA ASP A 473 13.11 -0.48 -14.46
C ASP A 473 13.08 1.01 -14.05
N ARG A 474 14.12 1.76 -14.41
CA ARG A 474 14.21 3.22 -14.21
C ARG A 474 14.18 3.94 -15.56
N PRO A 475 13.48 5.08 -15.68
CA PRO A 475 13.46 5.87 -16.90
C PRO A 475 14.79 6.64 -17.08
N HIS A 476 15.08 7.03 -18.32
CA HIS A 476 16.19 7.94 -18.69
C HIS A 476 17.59 7.48 -18.25
N LEU A 477 17.84 6.16 -18.21
CA LEU A 477 19.17 5.61 -17.91
C LEU A 477 20.08 5.45 -19.12
N ALA A 478 19.54 5.63 -20.34
CA ALA A 478 20.28 5.55 -21.58
C ALA A 478 20.13 6.86 -22.36
N ASP A 479 21.25 7.47 -22.73
CA ASP A 479 21.28 8.57 -23.68
C ASP A 479 20.83 8.08 -25.06
N SER A 480 20.18 8.92 -25.87
CA SER A 480 19.55 8.47 -27.12
C SER A 480 20.49 7.88 -28.16
N ASP A 481 21.81 8.05 -27.99
CA ASP A 481 22.86 7.54 -28.87
C ASP A 481 23.87 6.61 -28.18
N TRP A 482 23.54 6.06 -27.00
CA TRP A 482 24.39 5.15 -26.22
C TRP A 482 25.01 4.00 -27.05
N TYR A 483 24.25 3.48 -28.02
CA TYR A 483 24.62 2.36 -28.87
C TYR A 483 25.70 2.70 -29.92
N LYS A 484 25.99 3.99 -30.13
CA LYS A 484 27.04 4.43 -31.07
C LYS A 484 28.45 4.26 -30.53
N ASN A 485 28.60 4.07 -29.21
CA ASN A 485 29.88 3.77 -28.59
C ASN A 485 30.03 2.24 -28.43
N PRO A 486 30.89 1.58 -29.23
CA PRO A 486 31.07 0.12 -29.17
C PRO A 486 31.57 -0.40 -27.82
N HIS A 487 32.16 0.46 -27.00
CA HIS A 487 32.68 0.13 -25.66
C HIS A 487 31.75 0.61 -24.54
N HIS A 488 30.50 0.95 -24.87
CA HIS A 488 29.52 1.31 -23.87
C HIS A 488 29.14 0.06 -23.05
N PRO A 489 29.03 0.14 -21.71
CA PRO A 489 28.70 -1.03 -20.88
C PRO A 489 27.41 -1.75 -21.30
N TYR A 490 26.42 -1.01 -21.80
CA TYR A 490 25.18 -1.59 -22.32
C TYR A 490 25.37 -2.37 -23.62
N VAL A 491 26.27 -1.92 -24.51
CA VAL A 491 26.61 -2.64 -25.74
C VAL A 491 27.31 -3.95 -25.39
N ASP A 492 28.26 -3.91 -24.46
CA ASP A 492 28.97 -5.11 -23.98
C ASP A 492 28.00 -6.12 -23.34
N ALA A 493 27.07 -5.65 -22.49
CA ALA A 493 26.07 -6.51 -21.86
C ALA A 493 25.15 -7.19 -22.88
N ILE A 494 24.67 -6.46 -23.88
CA ILE A 494 23.82 -7.03 -24.95
C ILE A 494 24.61 -8.00 -25.81
N ALA A 495 25.84 -7.65 -26.17
CA ALA A 495 26.74 -8.51 -26.94
C ALA A 495 26.98 -9.85 -26.23
N GLU A 496 27.24 -9.82 -24.91
CA GLU A 496 27.41 -11.02 -24.10
C GLU A 496 26.15 -11.89 -24.09
N ILE A 497 24.97 -11.28 -23.87
CA ILE A 497 23.70 -12.00 -23.86
C ILE A 497 23.45 -12.65 -25.23
N LEU A 498 23.59 -11.89 -26.32
CA LEU A 498 23.35 -12.38 -27.69
C LEU A 498 24.32 -13.51 -28.07
N ASP A 499 25.59 -13.40 -27.74
CA ASP A 499 26.57 -14.45 -28.00
C ASP A 499 26.27 -15.72 -27.20
N ARG A 500 25.88 -15.58 -25.92
CA ARG A 500 25.48 -16.73 -25.09
C ARG A 500 24.20 -17.38 -25.59
N LEU A 501 23.20 -16.60 -26.00
CA LEU A 501 22.00 -17.13 -26.65
C LEU A 501 22.34 -17.86 -27.93
N ALA A 502 23.24 -17.29 -28.76
CA ALA A 502 23.70 -17.96 -29.96
C ALA A 502 24.32 -19.33 -29.63
N THR A 503 24.92 -19.57 -28.46
CA THR A 503 25.42 -20.93 -28.13
C THR A 503 24.34 -21.98 -27.87
N TRP A 504 23.06 -21.61 -27.77
CA TRP A 504 21.98 -22.55 -27.46
C TRP A 504 21.56 -23.34 -28.70
N ASP A 505 21.72 -24.67 -28.64
CA ASP A 505 21.42 -25.58 -29.76
C ASP A 505 19.94 -25.56 -30.20
N ARG A 506 19.04 -25.13 -29.32
CA ARG A 506 17.59 -25.04 -29.60
C ARG A 506 17.19 -23.80 -30.39
N ILE A 507 18.09 -22.85 -30.68
CA ILE A 507 17.71 -21.61 -31.38
C ILE A 507 17.97 -21.76 -32.88
N ARG A 508 16.88 -21.78 -33.65
CA ARG A 508 16.91 -21.82 -35.13
C ARG A 508 17.23 -20.44 -35.71
N ARG A 509 16.59 -19.41 -35.17
CA ARG A 509 16.74 -18.03 -35.63
C ARG A 509 16.71 -17.10 -34.42
N LEU A 510 17.67 -16.18 -34.40
CA LEU A 510 17.81 -15.15 -33.38
C LEU A 510 17.85 -13.80 -34.09
N GLU A 511 16.91 -12.92 -33.77
CA GLU A 511 16.87 -11.56 -34.31
C GLU A 511 16.88 -10.54 -33.19
N PHE A 512 17.46 -9.37 -33.43
CA PHE A 512 17.39 -8.29 -32.46
C PHE A 512 17.33 -6.91 -33.11
N LEU A 513 16.83 -5.95 -32.34
CA LEU A 513 16.73 -4.54 -32.69
C LEU A 513 17.13 -3.69 -31.47
N ILE A 514 17.90 -2.62 -31.70
CA ILE A 514 18.35 -1.70 -30.65
C ILE A 514 17.36 -0.55 -30.45
N ALA A 515 17.19 -0.16 -29.20
CA ALA A 515 16.35 0.95 -28.76
C ALA A 515 17.19 2.12 -28.25
N THR A 516 16.64 3.34 -28.36
CA THR A 516 17.29 4.60 -27.91
C THR A 516 17.15 4.84 -26.41
N GLY A 517 16.55 3.92 -25.65
CA GLY A 517 16.06 4.15 -24.29
C GLY A 517 14.53 4.19 -24.21
N ASP A 518 13.87 4.56 -25.29
CA ASP A 518 12.40 4.59 -25.42
C ASP A 518 11.85 3.24 -25.92
N ASP A 519 10.55 3.03 -25.74
CA ASP A 519 9.85 1.82 -26.22
C ASP A 519 10.05 1.64 -27.74
N PRO A 520 10.77 0.59 -28.18
CA PRO A 520 11.14 0.42 -29.59
C PRO A 520 9.96 0.12 -30.50
N MET A 521 8.81 -0.28 -29.95
CA MET A 521 7.60 -0.53 -30.74
C MET A 521 6.81 0.77 -31.01
N MET A 522 7.21 1.89 -30.40
CA MET A 522 6.65 3.21 -30.69
C MET A 522 7.53 3.94 -31.71
N GLY A 523 6.93 4.51 -32.76
CA GLY A 523 7.67 5.27 -33.76
C GLY A 523 8.49 4.42 -34.75
N LEU A 524 8.13 3.16 -34.94
CA LEU A 524 8.71 2.30 -35.98
C LEU A 524 8.50 2.91 -37.37
N GLN A 525 9.54 2.82 -38.22
CA GLN A 525 9.42 3.20 -39.62
C GLN A 525 8.50 2.21 -40.37
N VAL A 526 7.91 2.65 -41.50
CA VAL A 526 6.99 1.82 -42.30
C VAL A 526 7.66 0.54 -42.82
N LYS A 527 8.97 0.58 -43.05
CA LYS A 527 9.81 -0.60 -43.36
C LYS A 527 11.15 -0.44 -42.66
N LEU A 528 11.52 -1.44 -41.85
CA LEU A 528 12.83 -1.50 -41.22
C LEU A 528 13.82 -2.24 -42.13
N ASP A 529 15.09 -1.83 -42.06
CA ASP A 529 16.17 -2.58 -42.70
C ASP A 529 16.39 -3.90 -41.96
N ARG A 530 16.83 -4.94 -42.68
CA ARG A 530 17.14 -6.25 -42.09
C ARG A 530 18.50 -6.73 -42.56
N GLN A 531 19.45 -6.79 -41.64
CA GLN A 531 20.82 -7.21 -41.90
C GLN A 531 21.04 -8.64 -41.44
N VAL A 532 21.47 -9.51 -42.36
CA VAL A 532 21.78 -10.91 -42.05
C VAL A 532 23.21 -10.99 -41.54
N VAL A 533 23.37 -11.55 -40.34
CA VAL A 533 24.66 -11.82 -39.73
C VAL A 533 25.16 -13.17 -40.24
N PRO A 534 26.35 -13.26 -40.86
CA PRO A 534 26.90 -14.53 -41.33
C PRO A 534 27.04 -15.53 -40.18
N SER A 535 26.73 -16.81 -40.43
CA SER A 535 26.74 -17.86 -39.40
C SER A 535 28.10 -18.12 -38.75
N GLN A 536 29.20 -17.66 -39.38
CA GLN A 536 30.57 -17.75 -38.88
C GLN A 536 30.97 -16.56 -38.01
N GLU A 537 30.17 -15.50 -37.97
CA GLU A 537 30.44 -14.27 -37.21
C GLU A 537 29.65 -14.30 -35.88
N LYS A 538 30.24 -13.75 -34.82
CA LYS A 538 29.54 -13.57 -33.54
C LYS A 538 28.56 -12.40 -33.65
N LEU A 539 27.42 -12.47 -32.96
CA LEU A 539 26.49 -11.33 -32.91
C LEU A 539 27.17 -10.10 -32.29
N SER A 540 28.09 -10.31 -31.33
CA SER A 540 28.90 -9.23 -30.75
C SER A 540 29.73 -8.44 -31.77
N ALA A 541 30.11 -9.01 -32.91
CA ALA A 541 30.85 -8.27 -33.94
C ALA A 541 29.98 -7.20 -34.63
N VAL A 542 28.67 -7.44 -34.69
CA VAL A 542 27.67 -6.51 -35.24
C VAL A 542 27.39 -5.38 -34.25
N CYS A 543 27.57 -5.62 -32.95
CA CYS A 543 27.40 -4.61 -31.90
C CYS A 543 28.36 -3.42 -32.04
N ALA A 544 29.44 -3.54 -32.83
CA ALA A 544 30.32 -2.41 -33.15
C ALA A 544 29.72 -1.41 -34.16
N ARG A 545 28.62 -1.78 -34.84
CA ARG A 545 28.00 -1.01 -35.92
C ARG A 545 26.47 -1.04 -35.81
N LEU A 546 25.97 -0.70 -34.62
CA LEU A 546 24.55 -0.69 -34.32
C LEU A 546 23.85 0.53 -34.91
N GLU A 547 22.69 0.27 -35.50
CA GLU A 547 21.74 1.26 -35.96
C GLU A 547 20.37 0.97 -35.36
N THR A 548 19.66 2.01 -34.96
CA THR A 548 18.24 1.93 -34.58
C THR A 548 17.40 1.70 -35.81
N GLN A 549 16.22 1.08 -35.66
CA GLN A 549 15.32 0.77 -36.78
C GLN A 549 15.90 -0.22 -37.81
N THR A 550 16.93 -0.99 -37.40
CA THR A 550 17.52 -2.07 -38.18
C THR A 550 17.39 -3.38 -37.41
N ILE A 551 16.90 -4.43 -38.07
CA ILE A 551 16.79 -5.78 -37.51
C ILE A 551 18.03 -6.57 -37.92
N TYR A 552 18.77 -7.05 -36.94
CA TYR A 552 19.90 -7.94 -37.18
C TYR A 552 19.44 -9.37 -36.99
N SER A 553 19.71 -10.24 -37.96
CA SER A 553 19.18 -11.61 -38.01
C SER A 553 20.31 -12.62 -38.14
N LEU A 554 20.40 -13.54 -37.19
CA LEU A 554 21.22 -14.74 -37.26
C LEU A 554 20.29 -15.95 -37.46
N THR A 555 20.45 -16.66 -38.57
CA THR A 555 19.75 -17.92 -38.82
C THR A 555 20.76 -19.06 -38.88
N ARG A 556 20.44 -20.20 -38.27
CA ARG A 556 21.28 -21.40 -38.23
C ARG A 556 20.71 -22.56 -39.01
#